data_AF-A0A7T2S2V3-F1
#
_entry.id   AF-A0A7T2S2V3-F1
#
_cell.length_a   1.000
_cell.length_b   1.000
_cell.length_c   1.000
_cell.angle_alpha   90.00
_cell.angle_beta   90.00
_cell.angle_gamma   90.00
#
_symmetry.space_group_name_H-M   'P 1'
#
loop_
_entity.id
_entity.type
_entity.pdbx_description
1 polymer ?
#
loop_
_entity_poly.entity_id
_entity_poly.type
_entity_poly.pdbx_seq_one_letter_code
_entity_poly.pdbx_strand_id
1 'polypeptide(L)'
;MRQSTSYRRPRQRGSAMVEFTVVGPIITLLGLALLQYGLVFFNKNQINHASFMAARAGTMAHARMDDIRDAYLRAMVPLYGGGSNSDELADAKTKAKADLEGHLRIDLINPTRESFEDWSEPHLKEKYGVPAIPNAGLAHRDKKDIGSKSGQSVQDANLLKIRVTHGYELKIPLVRGIYQHYLRWLDDGSDPFHTELIRHGRLPIVAQATLHMQSDAMESDATVSIPDTGNKGNPQDPGQPDTSEPGEPPDCETAGCTTVGPPGPGVDGGEDGGDKGGDGDGDGDGGSECV
;
A
#
# COMPACT_ATOMS: atom_id res chain seq x y z
N MET A 1 45.55 21.31 -71.85
CA MET A 1 45.95 21.22 -70.43
C MET A 1 44.84 20.52 -69.65
N ARG A 2 45.07 19.28 -69.18
CA ARG A 2 44.14 18.58 -68.28
C ARG A 2 44.62 18.78 -66.85
N GLN A 3 43.87 19.52 -66.04
CA GLN A 3 44.17 19.68 -64.62
C GLN A 3 43.68 18.44 -63.87
N SER A 4 44.63 17.68 -63.31
CA SER A 4 44.36 16.61 -62.36
C SER A 4 43.98 17.22 -61.02
N THR A 5 42.70 17.12 -60.65
CA THR A 5 42.22 17.51 -59.32
C THR A 5 42.47 16.35 -58.34
N SER A 6 43.49 16.48 -57.51
CA SER A 6 43.82 15.51 -56.46
C SER A 6 42.82 15.64 -55.30
N TYR A 7 41.84 14.74 -55.20
CA TYR A 7 40.90 14.71 -54.09
C TYR A 7 41.61 14.21 -52.81
N ARG A 8 41.92 15.11 -51.87
CA ARG A 8 42.42 14.70 -50.55
C ARG A 8 41.26 14.09 -49.77
N ARG A 9 41.36 12.79 -49.46
CA ARG A 9 40.39 12.11 -48.59
C ARG A 9 40.43 12.76 -47.19
N PRO A 10 39.28 13.18 -46.62
CA PRO A 10 39.25 13.70 -45.26
C PRO A 10 39.69 12.60 -44.29
N ARG A 11 40.57 12.94 -43.34
CA ARG A 11 40.96 12.03 -42.27
C ARG A 11 39.75 11.82 -41.37
N GLN A 12 39.20 10.60 -41.35
CA GLN A 12 38.17 10.22 -40.38
C GLN A 12 38.77 10.32 -38.98
N ARG A 13 38.35 11.34 -38.23
CA ARG A 13 38.53 11.41 -36.78
C ARG A 13 37.40 10.59 -36.19
N GLY A 14 37.71 9.55 -35.43
CA GLY A 14 36.75 8.57 -34.90
C GLY A 14 35.76 9.12 -33.87
N SER A 15 35.04 10.21 -34.17
CA SER A 15 34.04 10.85 -33.30
C SER A 15 33.00 9.86 -32.80
N ALA A 16 32.54 8.96 -33.68
CA ALA A 16 31.59 7.92 -33.34
C ALA A 16 32.10 6.96 -32.24
N MET A 17 33.41 6.66 -32.20
CA MET A 17 33.97 5.84 -31.12
C MET A 17 33.98 6.57 -29.79
N VAL A 18 34.23 7.89 -29.80
CA VAL A 18 34.19 8.73 -28.59
C VAL A 18 32.76 8.87 -28.08
N GLU A 19 31.81 9.16 -28.96
CA GLU A 19 30.38 9.25 -28.64
C GLU A 19 29.87 7.92 -28.07
N PHE A 20 30.19 6.78 -28.70
CA PHE A 20 29.79 5.46 -28.19
C PHE A 20 30.46 5.13 -26.84
N THR A 21 31.72 5.51 -26.62
CA THR A 21 32.41 5.25 -25.35
C THR A 21 31.75 6.00 -24.19
N VAL A 22 31.20 7.19 -24.44
CA VAL A 22 30.51 7.99 -23.42
C VAL A 22 29.06 7.53 -23.25
N VAL A 23 28.33 7.35 -24.36
CA VAL A 23 26.89 7.08 -24.34
C VAL A 23 26.57 5.60 -24.11
N GLY A 24 27.39 4.69 -24.65
CA GLY A 24 27.19 3.24 -24.58
C GLY A 24 27.02 2.70 -23.15
N PRO A 25 27.91 3.04 -22.19
CA PRO A 25 27.75 2.63 -20.80
C PRO A 25 26.47 3.15 -20.14
N ILE A 26 26.07 4.38 -20.46
CA ILE A 26 24.86 5.01 -19.89
C ILE A 26 23.61 4.30 -20.40
N ILE A 27 23.49 4.08 -21.71
CA ILE A 27 22.36 3.34 -22.30
C ILE A 27 22.33 1.90 -21.77
N THR A 28 23.49 1.26 -21.63
CA THR A 28 23.57 -0.10 -21.08
C THR A 28 23.06 -0.16 -19.63
N LEU A 29 23.49 0.78 -18.79
CA LEU A 29 23.05 0.87 -17.41
C LEU A 29 21.55 1.13 -17.30
N LEU A 30 21.01 2.04 -18.12
CA LEU A 30 19.57 2.30 -18.19
C LEU A 30 18.79 1.05 -18.64
N GLY A 31 19.28 0.33 -19.65
CA GLY A 31 18.66 -0.93 -20.10
C GLY A 31 18.63 -2.00 -19.00
N LEU A 32 19.73 -2.16 -18.26
CA LEU A 32 19.79 -3.07 -17.11
C LEU A 32 18.85 -2.64 -15.97
N ALA A 33 18.75 -1.34 -15.70
CA ALA A 33 17.85 -0.80 -14.69
C ALA A 33 16.38 -1.04 -15.05
N LEU A 34 15.99 -0.82 -16.32
CA LEU A 34 14.64 -1.09 -16.81
C LEU A 34 14.28 -2.58 -16.72
N LEU A 35 15.21 -3.47 -17.08
CA LEU A 35 15.01 -4.92 -16.92
C LEU A 35 14.83 -5.28 -15.44
N GLN A 36 15.68 -4.76 -14.55
CA GLN A 36 15.57 -4.99 -13.11
C GLN A 36 14.25 -4.45 -12.55
N TYR A 37 13.79 -3.29 -13.00
CA TYR A 37 12.49 -2.73 -12.63
C TYR A 37 11.34 -3.64 -13.09
N GLY A 38 11.39 -4.17 -14.32
CA GLY A 38 10.42 -5.14 -14.82
C GLY A 38 10.32 -6.39 -13.93
N LEU A 39 11.45 -6.93 -13.47
CA LEU A 39 11.47 -8.06 -12.53
C LEU A 39 10.87 -7.71 -11.17
N VAL A 40 11.19 -6.53 -10.63
CA VAL A 40 10.62 -6.05 -9.36
C VAL A 40 9.11 -5.87 -9.49
N PHE A 41 8.64 -5.31 -10.60
CA PHE A 41 7.22 -5.10 -10.86
C PHE A 41 6.44 -6.43 -10.94
N PHE A 42 6.97 -7.42 -11.67
CA PHE A 42 6.37 -8.75 -11.71
C PHE A 42 6.26 -9.36 -10.30
N ASN A 43 7.32 -9.26 -9.51
CA ASN A 43 7.33 -9.79 -8.15
C ASN A 43 6.43 -9.01 -7.20
N LYS A 44 6.31 -7.70 -7.37
CA LYS A 44 5.34 -6.89 -6.61
C LYS A 44 3.92 -7.37 -6.83
N ASN A 45 3.55 -7.68 -8.08
CA ASN A 45 2.24 -8.25 -8.40
C ASN A 45 2.05 -9.63 -7.76
N GLN A 46 3.08 -10.48 -7.82
CA GLN A 46 3.05 -11.80 -7.17
C GLN A 46 2.91 -11.69 -5.64
N ILE A 47 3.62 -10.77 -5.00
CA ILE A 47 3.54 -10.50 -3.56
C ILE A 47 2.14 -9.99 -3.19
N ASN A 48 1.58 -9.06 -3.96
CA ASN A 48 0.21 -8.57 -3.72
C ASN A 48 -0.82 -9.71 -3.82
N HIS A 49 -0.71 -10.56 -4.84
CA HIS A 49 -1.56 -11.74 -5.00
C HIS A 49 -1.38 -12.72 -3.83
N ALA A 50 -0.15 -13.01 -3.43
CA ALA A 50 0.14 -13.88 -2.29
C ALA A 50 -0.41 -13.33 -0.97
N SER A 51 -0.29 -12.01 -0.74
CA SER A 51 -0.89 -11.34 0.42
C SER A 51 -2.41 -11.44 0.42
N PHE A 52 -3.07 -11.30 -0.74
CA PHE A 52 -4.51 -11.50 -0.85
C PHE A 52 -4.91 -12.94 -0.51
N MET A 53 -4.19 -13.93 -1.06
CA MET A 53 -4.45 -15.35 -0.76
C MET A 53 -4.21 -15.69 0.72
N ALA A 54 -3.18 -15.08 1.32
CA ALA A 54 -2.87 -15.21 2.74
C ALA A 54 -4.00 -14.61 3.61
N ALA A 55 -4.44 -13.40 3.30
CA ALA A 55 -5.57 -12.77 3.99
C ALA A 55 -6.84 -13.61 3.85
N ARG A 56 -7.12 -14.15 2.65
CA ARG A 56 -8.29 -15.00 2.41
C ARG A 56 -8.27 -16.28 3.26
N ALA A 57 -7.11 -16.92 3.37
CA ALA A 57 -6.98 -18.08 4.25
C ALA A 57 -7.20 -17.66 5.72
N GLY A 58 -6.62 -16.53 6.14
CA GLY A 58 -6.80 -15.98 7.48
C GLY A 58 -8.25 -15.70 7.84
N THR A 59 -9.05 -15.14 6.93
CA THR A 59 -10.45 -14.82 7.21
C THR A 59 -11.31 -16.06 7.43
N MET A 60 -10.95 -17.20 6.83
CA MET A 60 -11.65 -18.47 6.96
C MET A 60 -11.10 -19.38 8.06
N ALA A 61 -9.86 -19.12 8.51
CA ALA A 61 -9.15 -19.91 9.50
C ALA A 61 -8.89 -19.13 10.80
N HIS A 62 -9.89 -18.36 11.24
CA HIS A 62 -9.88 -17.68 12.53
C HIS A 62 -8.70 -16.72 12.77
N ALA A 63 -8.18 -16.10 11.70
CA ALA A 63 -7.00 -15.24 11.73
C ALA A 63 -5.71 -15.92 12.23
N ARG A 64 -5.59 -17.25 12.12
CA ARG A 64 -4.38 -17.99 12.53
C ARG A 64 -3.20 -17.69 11.61
N MET A 65 -2.06 -17.32 12.21
CA MET A 65 -0.84 -17.01 11.46
C MET A 65 -0.26 -18.20 10.70
N ASP A 66 -0.40 -19.41 11.21
CA ASP A 66 0.10 -20.61 10.53
C ASP A 66 -0.61 -20.80 9.17
N ASP A 67 -1.93 -20.62 9.14
CA ASP A 67 -2.74 -20.72 7.92
C ASP A 67 -2.45 -19.57 6.93
N ILE A 68 -2.30 -18.35 7.45
CA ILE A 68 -1.92 -17.16 6.65
C ILE A 68 -0.54 -17.37 6.02
N ARG A 69 0.46 -17.81 6.80
CA ARG A 69 1.82 -18.05 6.32
C ARG A 69 1.87 -19.21 5.35
N ASP A 70 1.16 -20.30 5.61
CA ASP A 70 1.07 -21.45 4.73
C ASP A 70 0.45 -21.09 3.37
N ALA A 71 -0.64 -20.31 3.38
CA ALA A 71 -1.29 -19.82 2.17
C ALA A 71 -0.40 -18.85 1.39
N TYR A 72 0.32 -17.96 2.08
CA TYR A 72 1.31 -17.07 1.46
C TYR A 72 2.41 -17.88 0.76
N LEU A 73 3.01 -18.85 1.45
CA LEU A 73 4.07 -19.71 0.90
C LEU A 73 3.57 -20.55 -0.28
N ARG A 74 2.34 -21.08 -0.19
CA ARG A 74 1.70 -21.80 -1.30
C ARG A 74 1.52 -20.88 -2.51
N ALA A 75 1.07 -19.65 -2.30
CA ALA A 75 0.91 -18.68 -3.37
C ALA A 75 2.26 -18.28 -4.00
N MET A 76 3.37 -18.38 -3.27
CA MET A 76 4.72 -18.08 -3.77
C MET A 76 5.36 -19.17 -4.63
N VAL A 77 4.81 -20.39 -4.64
CA VAL A 77 5.38 -21.54 -5.39
C VAL A 77 5.79 -21.22 -6.84
N PRO A 78 5.01 -20.49 -7.66
CA PRO A 78 5.40 -20.17 -9.03
C PRO A 78 6.70 -19.35 -9.14
N LEU A 79 7.04 -18.54 -8.13
CA LEU A 79 8.26 -17.73 -8.11
C LEU A 79 9.52 -18.57 -7.86
N TYR A 80 9.37 -19.74 -7.24
CA TYR A 80 10.46 -20.64 -6.85
C TYR A 80 10.59 -21.88 -7.77
N GLY A 81 10.09 -21.77 -8.99
CA GLY A 81 10.19 -22.79 -10.04
C GLY A 81 8.87 -23.50 -10.35
N GLY A 82 7.86 -23.38 -9.49
CA GLY A 82 6.56 -24.04 -9.69
C GLY A 82 6.69 -25.56 -9.78
N GLY A 83 5.79 -26.18 -10.53
CA GLY A 83 5.77 -27.62 -10.73
C GLY A 83 4.54 -28.08 -11.50
N SER A 84 4.66 -29.24 -12.13
CA SER A 84 3.59 -29.93 -12.86
C SER A 84 2.97 -31.08 -12.05
N ASN A 85 3.67 -31.55 -11.01
CA ASN A 85 3.25 -32.62 -10.11
C ASN A 85 3.36 -32.20 -8.64
N SER A 86 2.83 -33.02 -7.72
CA SER A 86 2.80 -32.73 -6.28
C SER A 86 4.19 -32.51 -5.68
N ASP A 87 5.17 -33.27 -6.15
CA ASP A 87 6.50 -33.32 -5.57
C ASP A 87 7.31 -32.08 -5.96
N GLU A 88 7.25 -31.68 -7.24
CA GLU A 88 7.84 -30.41 -7.71
C GLU A 88 7.23 -29.20 -6.99
N LEU A 89 5.92 -29.19 -6.78
CA LEU A 89 5.24 -28.11 -6.05
C LEU A 89 5.66 -28.07 -4.58
N ALA A 90 5.84 -29.23 -3.94
CA ALA A 90 6.33 -29.33 -2.57
C ALA A 90 7.80 -28.86 -2.45
N ASP A 91 8.63 -29.22 -3.42
CA ASP A 91 10.03 -28.77 -3.50
C ASP A 91 10.13 -27.26 -3.69
N ALA A 92 9.34 -26.69 -4.61
CA ALA A 92 9.29 -25.25 -4.83
C ALA A 92 8.80 -24.50 -3.58
N LYS A 93 7.79 -25.03 -2.87
CA LYS A 93 7.35 -24.49 -1.59
C LYS A 93 8.44 -24.57 -0.52
N THR A 94 9.23 -25.63 -0.51
CA THR A 94 10.34 -25.80 0.43
C THR A 94 11.45 -24.79 0.17
N LYS A 95 11.79 -24.55 -1.10
CA LYS A 95 12.70 -23.45 -1.50
C LYS A 95 12.16 -22.08 -1.09
N ALA A 96 10.87 -21.83 -1.29
CA ALA A 96 10.23 -20.59 -0.87
C ALA A 96 10.32 -20.40 0.66
N LYS A 97 10.05 -21.47 1.43
CA LYS A 97 10.14 -21.42 2.89
C LYS A 97 11.56 -21.13 3.36
N ALA A 98 12.56 -21.81 2.80
CA ALA A 98 13.97 -21.62 3.15
C ALA A 98 14.47 -20.22 2.78
N ASP A 99 14.10 -19.69 1.61
CA ASP A 99 14.49 -18.35 1.18
C ASP A 99 13.79 -17.25 1.99
N LEU A 100 12.56 -17.48 2.46
CA LEU A 100 11.78 -16.48 3.21
C LEU A 100 12.00 -16.58 4.72
N GLU A 101 12.78 -17.54 5.17
CA GLU A 101 13.21 -17.64 6.57
C GLU A 101 14.11 -16.45 6.91
N GLY A 102 13.67 -15.62 7.86
CA GLY A 102 14.34 -14.36 8.20
C GLY A 102 14.19 -13.23 7.16
N HIS A 103 13.47 -13.45 6.06
CA HIS A 103 13.27 -12.45 4.98
C HIS A 103 11.81 -12.12 4.71
N LEU A 104 10.90 -12.65 5.51
CA LEU A 104 9.46 -12.40 5.46
C LEU A 104 8.93 -12.07 6.84
N ARG A 105 8.27 -10.92 6.96
CA ARG A 105 7.45 -10.54 8.12
C ARG A 105 6.01 -10.37 7.68
N ILE A 106 5.08 -11.00 8.40
CA ILE A 106 3.65 -10.85 8.22
C ILE A 106 3.11 -10.33 9.54
N ASP A 107 2.66 -9.08 9.53
CA ASP A 107 2.10 -8.40 10.69
C ASP A 107 0.58 -8.38 10.58
N LEU A 108 -0.12 -8.86 11.61
CA LEU A 108 -1.57 -8.74 11.72
C LEU A 108 -1.90 -7.35 12.29
N ILE A 109 -2.33 -6.44 11.42
CA ILE A 109 -2.61 -5.04 11.77
C ILE A 109 -4.01 -4.89 12.37
N ASN A 110 -4.98 -5.68 11.90
CA ASN A 110 -6.34 -5.70 12.42
C ASN A 110 -6.91 -7.12 12.31
N PRO A 111 -7.65 -7.66 13.30
CA PRO A 111 -8.01 -7.04 14.60
C PRO A 111 -6.78 -6.75 15.48
N THR A 112 -6.82 -5.71 16.30
CA THR A 112 -5.74 -5.39 17.25
C THR A 112 -5.97 -6.10 18.58
N ARG A 113 -4.96 -6.11 19.46
CA ARG A 113 -5.12 -6.67 20.82
C ARG A 113 -6.24 -5.97 21.58
N GLU A 114 -6.33 -4.65 21.44
CA GLU A 114 -7.36 -3.82 22.05
C GLU A 114 -8.76 -4.15 21.48
N SER A 115 -8.87 -4.50 20.19
CA SER A 115 -10.12 -4.97 19.59
C SER A 115 -10.62 -6.27 20.23
N PHE A 116 -9.72 -7.19 20.60
CA PHE A 116 -10.08 -8.40 21.36
C PHE A 116 -10.53 -8.07 22.79
N GLU A 117 -9.94 -7.05 23.42
CA GLU A 117 -10.33 -6.63 24.76
C GLU A 117 -11.74 -6.02 24.83
N ASP A 118 -12.16 -5.29 23.79
CA ASP A 118 -13.49 -4.69 23.72
C ASP A 118 -14.57 -5.65 23.21
N TRP A 119 -14.25 -6.45 22.18
CA TRP A 119 -15.25 -7.18 21.39
C TRP A 119 -15.21 -8.69 21.56
N SER A 120 -14.32 -9.24 22.39
CA SER A 120 -14.33 -10.69 22.65
C SER A 120 -15.54 -11.13 23.46
N GLU A 121 -16.10 -12.28 23.11
CA GLU A 121 -17.24 -12.83 23.83
C GLU A 121 -16.84 -14.00 24.75
N PRO A 122 -17.37 -14.07 25.99
CA PRO A 122 -17.03 -15.14 26.93
C PRO A 122 -17.29 -16.56 26.40
N HIS A 123 -18.39 -16.74 25.67
CA HIS A 123 -18.78 -18.04 25.12
C HIS A 123 -17.81 -18.52 24.02
N LEU A 124 -17.20 -17.60 23.26
CA LEU A 124 -16.19 -17.95 22.25
C LEU A 124 -14.85 -18.26 22.92
N LYS A 125 -14.51 -17.55 24.00
CA LYS A 125 -13.33 -17.87 24.81
C LYS A 125 -13.42 -19.27 25.42
N GLU A 126 -14.59 -19.67 25.89
CA GLU A 126 -14.83 -21.04 26.36
C GLU A 126 -14.71 -22.09 25.23
N LYS A 127 -15.25 -21.77 24.04
CA LYS A 127 -15.20 -22.67 22.87
C LYS A 127 -13.79 -22.89 22.32
N TYR A 128 -12.98 -21.84 22.27
CA TYR A 128 -11.68 -21.86 21.58
C TYR A 128 -10.47 -21.83 22.53
N GLY A 129 -10.69 -21.56 23.83
CA GLY A 129 -9.63 -21.40 24.83
C GLY A 129 -8.90 -20.06 24.79
N VAL A 130 -9.17 -19.22 23.79
CA VAL A 130 -8.56 -17.89 23.59
C VAL A 130 -9.63 -16.84 23.29
N PRO A 131 -9.42 -15.56 23.64
CA PRO A 131 -10.34 -14.49 23.27
C PRO A 131 -10.60 -14.48 21.77
N ALA A 132 -11.86 -14.31 21.38
CA ALA A 132 -12.25 -14.32 19.98
C ALA A 132 -13.40 -13.35 19.71
N ILE A 133 -13.32 -12.68 18.56
CA ILE A 133 -14.32 -11.72 18.08
C ILE A 133 -15.31 -12.48 17.20
N PRO A 134 -16.62 -12.38 17.47
CA PRO A 134 -17.65 -13.07 16.71
C PRO A 134 -17.69 -12.58 15.26
N ASN A 135 -17.94 -13.49 14.33
CA ASN A 135 -18.28 -13.14 12.95
C ASN A 135 -19.81 -13.13 12.69
N ALA A 136 -20.57 -13.79 13.55
CA ALA A 136 -22.02 -13.91 13.38
C ALA A 136 -22.77 -12.66 13.85
N GLY A 137 -23.87 -12.33 13.18
CA GLY A 137 -24.82 -11.31 13.64
C GLY A 137 -24.32 -9.86 13.55
N LEU A 138 -23.21 -9.59 12.86
CA LEU A 138 -22.62 -8.24 12.72
C LEU A 138 -23.60 -7.21 12.15
N ALA A 139 -24.52 -7.63 11.29
CA ALA A 139 -25.56 -6.77 10.73
C ALA A 139 -26.57 -6.24 11.77
N HIS A 140 -26.71 -6.92 12.90
CA HIS A 140 -27.62 -6.54 13.99
C HIS A 140 -26.90 -5.77 15.11
N ARG A 141 -25.58 -5.58 14.99
CA ARG A 141 -24.79 -4.81 15.96
C ARG A 141 -24.88 -3.33 15.60
N ASP A 142 -25.00 -2.48 16.60
CA ASP A 142 -24.98 -1.04 16.37
C ASP A 142 -23.58 -0.61 15.93
N LYS A 143 -23.48 0.10 14.80
CA LYS A 143 -22.21 0.62 14.28
C LYS A 143 -21.68 1.79 15.11
N LYS A 144 -22.53 2.41 15.93
CA LYS A 144 -22.17 3.53 16.81
C LYS A 144 -21.59 3.05 18.14
N ASP A 145 -21.68 1.75 18.42
CA ASP A 145 -21.03 1.15 19.58
C ASP A 145 -19.54 1.00 19.27
N ILE A 146 -18.72 1.86 19.86
CA ILE A 146 -17.29 1.95 19.61
C ILE A 146 -16.55 1.48 20.86
N GLY A 147 -15.65 0.53 20.67
CA GLY A 147 -14.83 -0.03 21.73
C GLY A 147 -13.97 1.04 22.40
N SER A 148 -13.98 1.07 23.73
CA SER A 148 -13.29 2.11 24.50
C SER A 148 -11.77 2.05 24.41
N LYS A 149 -11.20 0.88 24.12
CA LYS A 149 -9.77 0.64 24.03
C LYS A 149 -9.27 0.61 22.59
N SER A 150 -10.05 0.01 21.71
CA SER A 150 -9.74 -0.14 20.29
C SER A 150 -10.11 1.08 19.45
N GLY A 151 -11.08 1.88 19.89
CA GLY A 151 -11.64 2.97 19.08
C GLY A 151 -12.36 2.48 17.81
N GLN A 152 -12.72 1.20 17.75
CA GLN A 152 -13.33 0.56 16.58
C GLN A 152 -14.71 -0.01 16.92
N SER A 153 -15.60 -0.06 15.92
CA SER A 153 -16.82 -0.87 15.99
C SER A 153 -16.50 -2.36 15.89
N VAL A 154 -17.43 -3.23 16.30
CA VAL A 154 -17.27 -4.69 16.11
C VAL A 154 -17.15 -5.07 14.62
N GLN A 155 -17.78 -4.32 13.72
CA GLN A 155 -17.68 -4.55 12.27
C GLN A 155 -16.31 -4.19 11.72
N ASP A 156 -15.69 -3.12 12.22
CA ASP A 156 -14.33 -2.72 11.84
C ASP A 156 -13.30 -3.67 12.43
N ALA A 157 -13.49 -4.08 13.69
CA ALA A 157 -12.67 -5.10 14.34
C ALA A 157 -12.76 -6.46 13.63
N ASN A 158 -13.84 -6.73 12.89
CA ASN A 158 -14.03 -7.93 12.08
C ASN A 158 -13.37 -7.85 10.68
N LEU A 159 -12.60 -6.79 10.37
CA LEU A 159 -11.78 -6.74 9.16
C LEU A 159 -10.39 -7.30 9.43
N LEU A 160 -10.01 -8.36 8.73
CA LEU A 160 -8.63 -8.83 8.72
C LEU A 160 -7.77 -7.91 7.86
N LYS A 161 -6.85 -7.16 8.47
CA LYS A 161 -5.83 -6.38 7.76
C LYS A 161 -4.46 -6.96 8.08
N ILE A 162 -3.76 -7.45 7.05
CA ILE A 162 -2.38 -7.92 7.17
C ILE A 162 -1.44 -7.00 6.40
N ARG A 163 -0.25 -6.78 6.96
CA ARG A 163 0.89 -6.14 6.29
C ARG A 163 1.97 -7.19 6.10
N VAL A 164 2.39 -7.37 4.86
CA VAL A 164 3.45 -8.30 4.50
C VAL A 164 4.66 -7.50 4.04
N THR A 165 5.79 -7.67 4.73
CA THR A 165 7.09 -7.14 4.32
C THR A 165 7.94 -8.29 3.79
N HIS A 166 8.21 -8.27 2.49
CA HIS A 166 8.94 -9.31 1.77
C HIS A 166 10.31 -8.78 1.30
N GLY A 167 11.40 -9.44 1.69
CA GLY A 167 12.74 -9.14 1.23
C GLY A 167 13.05 -9.78 -0.12
N TYR A 168 12.96 -9.00 -1.20
CA TYR A 168 13.22 -9.49 -2.55
C TYR A 168 14.69 -9.37 -2.95
N GLU A 169 15.27 -10.43 -3.52
CA GLU A 169 16.63 -10.41 -4.05
C GLU A 169 16.70 -9.86 -5.49
N LEU A 170 17.44 -8.75 -5.68
CA LEU A 170 17.69 -8.17 -7.00
C LEU A 170 18.64 -9.08 -7.81
N LYS A 171 18.19 -9.50 -9.00
CA LYS A 171 18.92 -10.47 -9.84
C LYS A 171 20.02 -9.85 -10.70
N ILE A 172 19.96 -8.55 -11.01
CA ILE A 172 20.94 -7.86 -11.86
C ILE A 172 22.07 -7.28 -11.00
N PRO A 173 23.32 -7.80 -11.06
CA PRO A 173 24.37 -7.46 -10.10
C PRO A 173 24.75 -5.98 -10.06
N LEU A 174 24.84 -5.33 -11.23
CA LEU A 174 25.22 -3.92 -11.33
C LEU A 174 24.17 -3.00 -10.68
N VAL A 175 22.90 -3.24 -11.00
CA VAL A 175 21.78 -2.47 -10.46
C VAL A 175 21.60 -2.75 -8.97
N ARG A 176 21.80 -4.01 -8.55
CA ARG A 176 21.77 -4.42 -7.15
C ARG A 176 22.72 -3.58 -6.29
N GLY A 177 23.97 -3.39 -6.71
CA GLY A 177 24.95 -2.61 -5.95
C GLY A 177 24.53 -1.14 -5.77
N ILE A 178 23.99 -0.53 -6.82
CA ILE A 178 23.50 0.87 -6.79
C ILE A 178 22.32 0.99 -5.83
N TYR A 179 21.32 0.11 -5.95
CA TYR A 179 20.14 0.13 -5.09
C TYR A 179 20.49 -0.11 -3.61
N GLN A 180 21.40 -1.04 -3.32
CA GLN A 180 21.83 -1.29 -1.95
C GLN A 180 22.50 -0.06 -1.32
N HIS A 181 23.35 0.64 -2.08
CA HIS A 181 23.96 1.87 -1.59
C HIS A 181 22.92 2.96 -1.34
N TYR A 182 21.99 3.13 -2.28
CA TYR A 182 20.90 4.10 -2.16
C TYR A 182 19.97 3.82 -0.97
N LEU A 183 19.52 2.57 -0.81
CA LEU A 183 18.65 2.17 0.30
C LEU A 183 19.33 2.34 1.65
N ARG A 184 20.62 1.99 1.76
CA ARG A 184 21.39 2.20 3.00
C ARG A 184 21.57 3.67 3.35
N TRP A 185 21.56 4.55 2.35
CA TRP A 185 21.64 6.00 2.55
C TRP A 185 20.31 6.59 3.02
N LEU A 186 19.19 6.01 2.58
CA LEU A 186 17.84 6.43 2.99
C LEU A 186 17.33 5.77 4.27
N ASP A 187 17.94 4.64 4.69
CA ASP A 187 17.51 3.91 5.87
C ASP A 187 17.69 4.77 7.14
N ASP A 188 16.57 5.12 7.77
CA ASP A 188 16.50 5.90 8.99
C ASP A 188 16.66 5.05 10.26
N GLY A 189 16.67 3.72 10.12
CA GLY A 189 16.82 2.77 11.22
C GLY A 189 15.57 2.64 12.11
N SER A 190 14.42 3.16 11.68
CA SER A 190 13.16 3.11 12.45
C SER A 190 12.59 1.69 12.59
N ASP A 191 12.77 0.83 11.58
CA ASP A 191 12.33 -0.57 11.57
C ASP A 191 13.54 -1.52 11.49
N PRO A 192 13.89 -2.23 12.59
CA PRO A 192 15.04 -3.13 12.61
C PRO A 192 14.99 -4.24 11.55
N PHE A 193 13.80 -4.72 11.21
CA PHE A 193 13.65 -5.75 10.18
C PHE A 193 13.91 -5.19 8.78
N HIS A 194 13.45 -3.97 8.51
CA HIS A 194 13.69 -3.27 7.25
C HIS A 194 15.19 -3.04 7.04
N THR A 195 15.87 -2.52 8.06
CA THR A 195 17.32 -2.34 8.07
C THR A 195 18.06 -3.66 7.84
N GLU A 196 17.62 -4.77 8.45
CA GLU A 196 18.27 -6.06 8.28
C GLU A 196 18.10 -6.62 6.86
N LEU A 197 16.93 -6.43 6.24
CA LEU A 197 16.71 -6.76 4.83
C LEU A 197 17.67 -5.99 3.91
N ILE A 198 17.82 -4.68 4.15
CA ILE A 198 18.74 -3.84 3.38
C ILE A 198 20.20 -4.30 3.57
N ARG A 199 20.61 -4.67 4.80
CA ARG A 199 21.95 -5.20 5.09
C ARG A 199 22.22 -6.53 4.38
N HIS A 200 21.21 -7.40 4.31
CA HIS A 200 21.25 -8.64 3.54
C HIS A 200 21.17 -8.41 2.02
N GLY A 201 21.08 -7.14 1.59
CA GLY A 201 21.08 -6.77 0.19
C GLY A 201 19.77 -7.04 -0.54
N ARG A 202 18.67 -7.19 0.21
CA ARG A 202 17.32 -7.44 -0.29
C ARG A 202 16.52 -6.14 -0.33
N LEU A 203 15.71 -5.98 -1.37
CA LEU A 203 14.76 -4.90 -1.53
C LEU A 203 13.50 -5.21 -0.70
N PRO A 204 13.18 -4.43 0.34
CA PRO A 204 11.95 -4.59 1.10
C PRO A 204 10.75 -4.16 0.24
N ILE A 205 9.84 -5.09 0.01
CA ILE A 205 8.58 -4.86 -0.70
C ILE A 205 7.44 -5.06 0.31
N VAL A 206 6.69 -3.98 0.57
CA VAL A 206 5.54 -4.01 1.47
C VAL A 206 4.26 -4.19 0.67
N ALA A 207 3.39 -5.10 1.10
CA ALA A 207 2.04 -5.29 0.55
C ALA A 207 1.03 -5.40 1.68
N GLN A 208 -0.14 -4.81 1.50
CA GLN A 208 -1.25 -4.90 2.46
C GLN A 208 -2.44 -5.58 1.80
N ALA A 209 -3.18 -6.36 2.60
CA ALA A 209 -4.43 -6.95 2.17
C ALA A 209 -5.44 -6.82 3.32
N THR A 210 -6.64 -6.35 2.98
CA THR A 210 -7.76 -6.19 3.91
C THR A 210 -8.95 -6.97 3.39
N LEU A 211 -9.52 -7.84 4.23
CA LEU A 211 -10.69 -8.65 3.91
C LEU A 211 -11.60 -8.76 5.12
N HIS A 212 -12.92 -8.90 4.90
CA HIS A 212 -13.84 -9.18 5.99
C HIS A 212 -13.66 -10.62 6.48
N MET A 213 -13.70 -10.82 7.80
CA MET A 213 -13.63 -12.16 8.37
C MET A 213 -14.82 -13.00 7.88
N GLN A 214 -14.59 -14.30 7.75
CA GLN A 214 -15.60 -15.30 7.37
C GLN A 214 -15.73 -16.39 8.47
N SER A 215 -15.00 -16.20 9.58
CA SER A 215 -14.93 -17.05 10.76
C SER A 215 -14.66 -16.16 11.97
N ASP A 216 -14.92 -16.65 13.18
CA ASP A 216 -14.62 -15.87 14.39
C ASP A 216 -13.11 -15.59 14.45
N ALA A 217 -12.70 -14.34 14.67
CA ALA A 217 -11.27 -14.03 14.76
C ALA A 217 -10.75 -14.49 16.12
N MET A 218 -9.64 -15.23 16.17
CA MET A 218 -8.98 -15.63 17.41
C MET A 218 -7.77 -14.74 17.69
N GLU A 219 -7.56 -14.39 18.96
CA GLU A 219 -6.34 -13.71 19.36
C GLU A 219 -5.12 -14.64 19.20
N SER A 220 -4.01 -14.09 18.72
CA SER A 220 -2.74 -14.80 18.58
C SER A 220 -1.59 -13.94 19.07
N ASP A 221 -0.44 -14.54 19.36
CA ASP A 221 0.76 -13.79 19.78
C ASP A 221 1.25 -12.80 18.71
N ALA A 222 0.87 -13.02 17.45
CA ALA A 222 1.20 -12.15 16.32
C ALA A 222 0.21 -10.98 16.14
N THR A 223 -0.85 -10.93 16.94
CA THR A 223 -1.75 -9.77 16.98
C THR A 223 -0.97 -8.55 17.45
N VAL A 224 -0.86 -7.55 16.57
CA VAL A 224 -0.17 -6.30 16.91
C VAL A 224 -1.06 -5.46 17.83
N SER A 225 -0.51 -5.01 18.94
CA SER A 225 -1.09 -3.93 19.74
C SER A 225 -0.71 -2.61 19.07
N ILE A 226 -1.68 -1.73 18.82
CA ILE A 226 -1.36 -0.40 18.30
C ILE A 226 -0.91 0.47 19.49
N PRO A 227 0.33 1.01 19.51
CA PRO A 227 0.85 1.76 20.67
C PRO A 227 0.15 3.10 20.95
N ASP A 228 -0.93 3.46 20.25
CA ASP A 228 -1.55 4.78 20.35
C ASP A 228 -3.07 4.79 20.10
N THR A 229 -3.82 4.00 20.89
CA THR A 229 -5.30 4.12 20.93
C THR A 229 -5.83 4.32 22.35
N GLY A 230 -5.12 5.16 23.12
CA GLY A 230 -5.72 6.00 24.15
C GLY A 230 -6.39 7.27 23.58
N ASN A 231 -6.56 7.37 22.26
CA ASN A 231 -7.11 8.55 21.59
C ASN A 231 -8.64 8.53 21.55
N LYS A 232 -9.24 9.15 22.57
CA LYS A 232 -10.60 9.73 22.72
C LYS A 232 -11.48 9.86 21.44
N GLY A 233 -11.70 8.79 20.69
CA GLY A 233 -12.56 8.75 19.51
C GLY A 233 -12.06 9.50 18.27
N ASN A 234 -10.74 9.64 18.07
CA ASN A 234 -10.22 10.20 16.82
C ASN A 234 -9.17 9.26 16.20
N PRO A 235 -9.53 8.46 15.17
CA PRO A 235 -8.59 7.57 14.50
C PRO A 235 -7.47 8.37 13.83
N GLN A 236 -6.22 8.14 14.22
CA GLN A 236 -5.07 8.62 13.46
C GLN A 236 -4.68 7.51 12.46
N ASP A 237 -4.65 7.84 11.16
CA ASP A 237 -4.18 6.95 10.10
C ASP A 237 -2.76 6.44 10.43
N PRO A 238 -2.50 5.11 10.46
CA PRO A 238 -1.19 4.53 10.78
C PRO A 238 -0.08 4.80 9.74
N GLY A 239 -0.20 5.88 8.96
CA GLY A 239 0.72 6.31 7.93
C GLY A 239 0.57 5.53 6.64
N GLN A 240 0.08 6.19 5.59
CA GLN A 240 0.45 5.90 4.22
C GLN A 240 1.97 6.17 4.08
N PRO A 241 2.78 5.34 3.37
CA PRO A 241 4.16 5.71 3.07
C PRO A 241 4.20 7.10 2.40
N ASP A 242 5.14 7.94 2.84
CA ASP A 242 5.28 9.36 2.46
C ASP A 242 5.05 9.59 0.96
N THR A 243 3.82 9.93 0.62
CA THR A 243 3.46 10.57 -0.63
C THR A 243 3.14 11.99 -0.23
N SER A 244 4.12 12.87 -0.39
CA SER A 244 3.90 14.31 -0.35
C SER A 244 2.69 14.61 -1.25
N GLU A 245 1.55 14.95 -0.64
CA GLU A 245 0.27 15.15 -1.35
C GLU A 245 0.38 16.34 -2.31
N PRO A 246 0.04 16.19 -3.60
CA PRO A 246 -0.67 17.23 -4.31
C PRO A 246 -2.07 17.29 -3.71
N GLY A 247 -2.51 18.50 -3.33
CA GLY A 247 -3.71 18.76 -2.53
C GLY A 247 -5.01 18.11 -2.99
N GLU A 248 -5.99 18.23 -2.10
CA GLU A 248 -7.31 17.60 -2.13
C GLU A 248 -7.94 17.53 -3.53
N PRO A 249 -8.32 16.33 -4.02
CA PRO A 249 -8.94 16.20 -5.32
C PRO A 249 -10.34 16.82 -5.31
N PRO A 250 -10.77 17.53 -6.37
CA PRO A 250 -12.09 18.16 -6.42
C PRO A 250 -13.22 17.12 -6.53
N ASP A 251 -14.36 17.42 -5.91
CA ASP A 251 -15.58 16.61 -5.98
C ASP A 251 -16.12 16.51 -7.41
N CYS A 252 -16.29 15.27 -7.89
CA CYS A 252 -16.83 14.99 -9.21
C CYS A 252 -18.34 14.82 -9.16
N GLU A 253 -19.10 15.85 -9.57
CA GLU A 253 -20.56 15.78 -9.63
C GLU A 253 -21.13 15.04 -10.87
N THR A 254 -20.29 14.61 -11.82
CA THR A 254 -20.73 13.82 -12.99
C THR A 254 -19.79 12.66 -13.30
N ALA A 255 -20.33 11.61 -13.92
CA ALA A 255 -19.64 10.36 -14.26
C ALA A 255 -18.41 10.52 -15.18
N GLY A 256 -18.09 11.74 -15.64
CA GLY A 256 -16.94 12.06 -16.48
C GLY A 256 -15.86 12.94 -15.84
N CYS A 257 -15.97 13.36 -14.56
CA CYS A 257 -15.02 14.26 -13.87
C CYS A 257 -14.54 15.46 -14.73
N THR A 258 -15.43 16.09 -15.48
CA THR A 258 -15.19 17.42 -16.07
C THR A 258 -15.92 18.45 -15.21
N THR A 259 -15.19 19.33 -14.52
CA THR A 259 -15.78 20.42 -13.75
C THR A 259 -16.41 21.43 -14.71
N VAL A 260 -17.75 21.49 -14.77
CA VAL A 260 -18.46 22.63 -15.37
C VAL A 260 -18.45 23.72 -14.30
N GLY A 261 -17.46 24.61 -14.37
CA GLY A 261 -17.47 25.81 -13.54
C GLY A 261 -18.72 26.64 -13.82
N PRO A 262 -19.30 27.31 -12.81
CA PRO A 262 -20.45 28.18 -13.03
C PRO A 262 -20.11 29.25 -14.08
N PRO A 263 -21.07 29.67 -14.92
CA PRO A 263 -20.82 30.70 -15.92
C PRO A 263 -20.31 31.95 -15.21
N GLY A 264 -19.07 32.35 -15.51
CA GLY A 264 -18.49 33.58 -15.02
C GLY A 264 -19.37 34.77 -15.42
N PRO A 265 -19.53 35.77 -14.54
CA PRO A 265 -20.33 36.94 -14.88
C PRO A 265 -19.72 37.64 -16.09
N GLY A 266 -20.57 37.93 -17.07
CA GLY A 266 -20.23 38.67 -18.26
C GLY A 266 -19.58 40.00 -17.91
N VAL A 267 -18.56 40.34 -18.69
CA VAL A 267 -18.01 41.68 -18.80
C VAL A 267 -19.07 42.57 -19.45
N ASP A 268 -19.91 43.21 -18.63
CA ASP A 268 -20.70 44.37 -19.04
C ASP A 268 -19.89 45.63 -18.74
N GLY A 269 -19.43 46.27 -19.81
CA GLY A 269 -18.96 47.65 -19.76
C GLY A 269 -20.15 48.60 -19.89
N GLY A 270 -20.11 49.73 -19.18
CA GLY A 270 -20.96 50.89 -19.46
C GLY A 270 -21.60 51.51 -18.22
N GLU A 271 -20.92 52.53 -17.71
CA GLU A 271 -21.41 53.89 -17.33
C GLU A 271 -22.69 54.10 -16.48
N ASP A 272 -22.54 55.16 -15.65
CA ASP A 272 -23.54 55.94 -14.90
C ASP A 272 -24.11 55.30 -13.61
N GLY A 273 -24.17 55.95 -12.44
CA GLY A 273 -24.04 57.35 -12.07
C GLY A 273 -25.13 57.70 -11.04
N GLY A 274 -24.74 57.99 -9.78
CA GLY A 274 -25.61 58.58 -8.73
C GLY A 274 -26.59 57.59 -8.06
N ASP A 275 -27.17 57.83 -6.88
CA ASP A 275 -27.08 58.87 -5.85
C ASP A 275 -27.67 58.24 -4.57
N LYS A 276 -27.15 58.69 -3.41
CA LYS A 276 -27.74 58.79 -2.06
C LYS A 276 -28.77 57.80 -1.47
N GLY A 277 -28.52 57.58 -0.17
CA GLY A 277 -29.52 57.64 0.90
C GLY A 277 -30.13 56.27 1.22
N GLY A 278 -30.18 55.80 2.46
CA GLY A 278 -30.23 56.49 3.74
C GLY A 278 -31.29 55.77 4.58
N ASP A 279 -30.90 55.40 5.79
CA ASP A 279 -31.69 55.18 7.01
C ASP A 279 -32.82 54.14 7.05
N GLY A 280 -32.87 53.44 8.20
CA GLY A 280 -34.12 53.33 8.94
C GLY A 280 -34.57 51.92 9.31
N ASP A 281 -34.16 51.50 10.51
CA ASP A 281 -34.94 50.89 11.59
C ASP A 281 -36.34 50.30 11.28
N GLY A 282 -36.64 49.16 11.93
CA GLY A 282 -38.04 48.76 12.14
C GLY A 282 -38.24 47.35 12.69
N ASP A 283 -38.36 47.27 14.02
CA ASP A 283 -38.96 46.18 14.79
C ASP A 283 -40.28 45.64 14.19
N GLY A 284 -40.62 44.37 14.50
CA GLY A 284 -41.97 43.89 14.24
C GLY A 284 -42.22 42.40 14.48
N ASP A 285 -42.50 42.08 15.73
CA ASP A 285 -43.11 40.87 16.29
C ASP A 285 -44.38 40.36 15.55
N GLY A 286 -44.72 39.07 15.72
CA GLY A 286 -46.11 38.61 15.56
C GLY A 286 -46.37 37.32 14.75
N GLY A 287 -46.50 36.19 15.46
CA GLY A 287 -47.74 35.39 15.49
C GLY A 287 -48.18 34.54 14.27
N SER A 288 -48.04 33.21 14.43
CA SER A 288 -49.12 32.18 14.44
C SER A 288 -50.37 32.33 13.53
N GLU A 289 -50.62 31.32 12.69
CA GLU A 289 -51.85 30.48 12.53
C GLU A 289 -51.92 29.89 11.10
N CYS A 290 -51.90 28.55 10.96
CA CYS A 290 -53.07 27.68 10.73
C CYS A 290 -53.85 27.95 9.44
N VAL A 291 -53.60 27.13 8.40
CA VAL A 291 -54.58 26.28 7.67
C VAL A 291 -53.84 25.05 7.16
#